data_AF-A0A2N6V6N8-F1
#
_entry.id   AF-A0A2N6V6N8-F1
#
_cell.length_a   1.000
_cell.length_b   1.000
_cell.length_c   1.000
_cell.angle_alpha   90.00
_cell.angle_beta   90.00
_cell.angle_gamma   90.00
#
_symmetry.space_group_name_H-M   'P 1'
#
loop_
_entity.id
_entity.type
_entity.pdbx_description
1 polymer ?
#
loop_
_entity_poly.entity_id
_entity_poly.type
_entity_poly.pdbx_seq_one_letter_code
_entity_poly.pdbx_strand_id
1 'polypeptide(L)'
;MNRLFAYGTLCPDRENAHILGNIGGEWQKASVNGVVHTLDWGPDQGLPALVLDENAPKVSGLVFSTDKLAEHWPMLDEFEGFQYQRVKVMVEFETGEMIESWTYQMNPHAKPMQLESERT
;
A
#
# COMPACT_ATOMS: atom_id res chain seq x y z
N MET A 1 10.42 7.26 13.77
CA MET A 1 10.64 6.20 12.77
C MET A 1 9.30 5.74 12.22
N ASN A 2 9.05 6.05 10.95
CA ASN A 2 7.80 5.68 10.27
C ASN A 2 8.08 4.52 9.33
N ARG A 3 7.07 3.68 9.15
CA ARG A 3 7.15 2.48 8.31
C ARG A 3 6.04 2.50 7.29
N LEU A 4 6.37 2.27 6.03
CA LEU A 4 5.40 2.16 4.94
C LEU A 4 5.57 0.83 4.24
N PHE A 5 4.53 0.03 4.25
CA PHE A 5 4.40 -1.17 3.44
C PHE A 5 4.04 -0.79 2.01
N ALA A 6 4.96 -1.06 1.08
CA ALA A 6 4.78 -0.91 -0.34
C ALA A 6 4.70 -2.28 -1.01
N TYR A 7 3.75 -2.44 -1.92
CA TYR A 7 3.47 -3.70 -2.63
C TYR A 7 3.39 -3.51 -4.16
N GLY A 8 3.77 -2.33 -4.66
CA GLY A 8 3.55 -1.94 -6.06
C GLY A 8 4.63 -1.00 -6.62
N THR A 9 4.19 0.10 -7.22
CA THR A 9 5.02 1.06 -7.98
C THR A 9 6.02 1.85 -7.12
N LEU A 10 5.82 1.88 -5.80
CA LEU A 10 6.72 2.51 -4.84
C LEU A 10 7.95 1.65 -4.49
N CYS A 11 8.03 0.41 -4.96
CA CYS A 11 9.19 -0.45 -4.75
C CYS A 11 10.47 0.14 -5.39
N PRO A 12 11.66 -0.18 -4.84
CA PRO A 12 12.93 0.18 -5.48
C PRO A 12 12.98 -0.40 -6.91
N ASP A 13 13.67 0.27 -7.83
CA ASP A 13 13.78 -0.07 -9.27
C ASP A 13 12.56 0.31 -10.16
N ARG A 14 11.61 1.09 -9.64
CA ARG A 14 10.50 1.67 -10.41
C ARG A 14 10.66 3.16 -10.64
N GLU A 15 9.84 3.72 -11.54
CA GLU A 15 9.84 5.15 -11.90
C GLU A 15 9.79 6.07 -10.66
N ASN A 16 9.06 5.66 -9.62
CA ASN A 16 8.88 6.40 -8.36
C ASN A 16 9.92 6.08 -7.27
N ALA A 17 10.91 5.23 -7.56
CA ALA A 17 11.97 4.90 -6.60
C ALA A 17 12.77 6.13 -6.16
N HIS A 18 12.76 7.22 -6.95
CA HIS A 18 13.39 8.49 -6.57
C HIS A 18 12.72 9.16 -5.36
N ILE A 19 11.42 8.92 -5.12
CA ILE A 19 10.68 9.50 -3.98
C ILE A 19 11.22 8.94 -2.66
N LEU A 20 11.37 7.61 -2.56
CA LEU A 20 11.86 6.93 -1.36
C LEU A 20 13.39 6.81 -1.33
N GLY A 21 14.03 6.71 -2.50
CA GLY A 21 15.48 6.64 -2.64
C GLY A 21 16.17 7.91 -2.14
N ASN A 22 15.54 9.07 -2.31
CA ASN A 22 16.09 10.35 -1.83
C ASN A 22 15.92 10.55 -0.31
N ILE A 23 14.98 9.83 0.30
CA ILE A 23 14.76 9.86 1.76
C ILE A 23 15.92 9.17 2.50
N GLY A 24 16.39 8.04 1.97
CA GLY A 24 17.42 7.20 2.58
C GLY A 24 16.87 6.42 3.78
N GLY A 25 16.36 5.22 3.52
CA GLY A 25 15.76 4.34 4.53
C GLY A 25 16.09 2.88 4.29
N GLU A 26 15.59 2.02 5.17
CA GLU A 26 15.80 0.57 5.10
C GLU A 26 14.58 -0.13 4.49
N TRP A 27 14.84 -1.08 3.62
CA TRP A 27 13.82 -1.94 3.02
C TRP A 27 13.89 -3.32 3.66
N GLN A 28 12.75 -3.80 4.16
CA GLN A 28 12.65 -5.11 4.77
C GLN A 28 11.49 -5.89 4.15
N LYS A 29 11.68 -7.17 3.87
CA LYS A 29 10.61 -8.02 3.35
C LYS A 29 9.61 -8.33 4.46
N ALA A 30 8.34 -8.12 4.17
CA ALA A 30 7.26 -8.45 5.08
C ALA A 30 6.03 -8.91 4.30
N SER A 31 5.04 -9.42 5.02
CA SER A 31 3.76 -9.84 4.45
C SER A 31 2.60 -9.27 5.24
N VAL A 32 1.47 -9.02 4.59
CA VAL A 32 0.23 -8.54 5.21
C VAL A 32 -0.93 -9.43 4.83
N ASN A 33 -1.96 -9.54 5.67
CA ASN A 33 -3.18 -10.22 5.30
C ASN A 33 -4.06 -9.32 4.44
N GLY A 34 -4.32 -9.75 3.21
CA GLY A 34 -5.13 -8.99 2.28
C GLY A 34 -5.20 -9.62 0.90
N VAL A 35 -5.91 -8.97 -0.01
CA VAL A 35 -6.01 -9.36 -1.41
C VAL A 35 -5.53 -8.21 -2.27
N VAL A 36 -4.60 -8.50 -3.17
CA VAL A 36 -4.19 -7.52 -4.19
C VAL A 36 -5.09 -7.70 -5.39
N HIS A 37 -5.90 -6.70 -5.68
CA HIS A 37 -6.69 -6.60 -6.89
C HIS A 37 -5.96 -5.72 -7.90
N THR A 38 -6.19 -5.93 -9.19
CA THR A 38 -5.74 -4.96 -10.20
C THR A 38 -6.85 -3.94 -10.40
N LEU A 39 -6.53 -2.64 -10.41
CA LEU A 39 -7.53 -1.63 -10.72
C LEU A 39 -7.90 -1.70 -12.20
N ASP A 40 -9.17 -1.84 -12.50
CA ASP A 40 -9.70 -1.77 -13.87
C ASP A 40 -10.23 -0.37 -14.24
N TRP A 41 -10.01 0.63 -13.38
CA TRP A 41 -10.57 1.97 -13.51
C TRP A 41 -9.65 3.03 -12.85
N GLY A 42 -9.79 4.30 -13.26
CA GLY A 42 -8.99 5.43 -12.75
C GLY A 42 -7.66 5.64 -13.49
N PRO A 43 -6.87 6.67 -13.13
CA PRO A 43 -5.52 6.88 -13.65
C PRO A 43 -4.54 5.75 -13.32
N ASP A 44 -4.80 5.01 -12.23
CA ASP A 44 -4.00 3.85 -11.80
C ASP A 44 -4.52 2.52 -12.37
N GLN A 45 -5.29 2.58 -13.47
CA GLN A 45 -5.75 1.38 -14.16
C GLN A 45 -4.57 0.49 -14.54
N GLY A 46 -4.62 -0.79 -14.17
CA GLY A 46 -3.55 -1.77 -14.33
C GLY A 46 -2.57 -1.83 -13.17
N LEU A 47 -2.69 -0.96 -12.16
CA LEU A 47 -1.89 -1.02 -10.95
C LEU A 47 -2.51 -1.94 -9.89
N PRO A 48 -1.66 -2.59 -9.07
CA PRO A 48 -2.12 -3.36 -7.93
C PRO A 48 -2.71 -2.45 -6.85
N ALA A 49 -3.81 -2.91 -6.25
CA ALA A 49 -4.58 -2.29 -5.20
C ALA A 49 -4.80 -3.31 -4.09
N LEU A 50 -4.15 -3.09 -2.95
CA LEU A 50 -4.27 -3.93 -1.78
C LEU A 50 -5.58 -3.64 -1.05
N VAL A 51 -6.33 -4.68 -0.73
CA VAL A 51 -7.47 -4.63 0.18
C VAL A 51 -7.09 -5.42 1.41
N LEU A 52 -7.05 -4.75 2.58
CA LEU A 52 -6.77 -5.42 3.85
C LEU A 52 -7.94 -6.30 4.23
N ASP A 53 -7.65 -7.56 4.55
CA ASP A 53 -8.65 -8.53 4.97
C ASP A 53 -7.97 -9.59 5.85
N GLU A 54 -8.45 -9.76 7.08
CA GLU A 54 -7.85 -10.65 8.07
C GLU A 54 -8.05 -12.15 7.72
N ASN A 55 -9.04 -12.48 6.90
CA ASN A 55 -9.31 -13.85 6.44
C ASN A 55 -8.64 -14.15 5.09
N ALA A 56 -8.02 -13.14 4.47
CA ALA A 56 -7.33 -13.27 3.19
C ALA A 56 -5.91 -13.83 3.33
N PRO A 57 -5.33 -14.35 2.22
CA PRO A 57 -3.96 -14.80 2.17
C PRO A 57 -2.95 -13.69 2.53
N LYS A 58 -1.73 -14.12 2.86
CA LYS A 58 -0.61 -13.22 3.09
C LYS A 58 -0.08 -12.71 1.74
N VAL A 59 -0.11 -11.39 1.56
CA VAL A 59 0.48 -10.65 0.46
C VAL A 59 1.90 -10.27 0.84
N SER A 60 2.87 -10.77 0.09
CA SER A 60 4.26 -10.35 0.23
C SER A 60 4.49 -8.95 -0.32
N GLY A 61 5.24 -8.15 0.41
CA GLY A 61 5.66 -6.81 0.00
C GLY A 61 6.94 -6.38 0.71
N LEU A 62 7.20 -5.08 0.68
CA LEU A 62 8.40 -4.47 1.25
C LEU A 62 8.00 -3.35 2.20
N VAL A 63 8.55 -3.36 3.41
CA VAL A 63 8.40 -2.31 4.40
C VAL A 63 9.58 -1.37 4.29
N PHE A 64 9.28 -0.11 4.00
CA PHE A 64 10.25 0.97 4.02
C PHE A 64 10.22 1.66 5.37
N SER A 65 11.32 1.59 6.12
CA SER A 65 11.50 2.19 7.43
C SER A 65 12.39 3.42 7.33
N THR A 66 11.88 4.59 7.72
CA THR A 66 12.66 5.84 7.75
C THR A 66 12.01 6.91 8.63
N ASP A 67 12.81 7.83 9.17
CA ASP A 67 12.32 8.95 9.96
C ASP A 67 11.75 10.10 9.11
N LYS A 68 12.27 10.31 7.89
CA LYS A 68 11.84 11.42 7.04
C LYS A 68 10.53 11.16 6.29
N LEU A 69 9.97 9.96 6.37
CA LEU A 69 8.70 9.63 5.71
C LEU A 69 7.57 10.57 6.15
N ALA A 70 7.65 11.06 7.40
CA ALA A 70 6.69 12.01 7.95
C ALA A 70 6.50 13.24 7.07
N GLU A 71 7.60 13.75 6.50
CA GLU A 71 7.61 14.96 5.68
C GLU A 71 7.11 14.70 4.26
N HIS A 72 7.19 13.46 3.80
CA HIS A 72 6.75 13.04 2.46
C HIS A 72 5.33 12.48 2.42
N TRP A 73 4.67 12.33 3.58
CA TRP A 73 3.29 11.87 3.65
C TRP A 73 2.30 12.66 2.79
N PRO A 74 2.30 14.01 2.81
CA PRO A 74 1.37 14.79 1.99
C PRO A 74 1.57 14.53 0.49
N MET A 75 2.82 14.41 0.06
CA MET A 75 3.17 14.16 -1.35
C MET A 75 2.68 12.79 -1.82
N LEU A 76 2.79 11.77 -0.98
CA LEU A 76 2.28 10.42 -1.27
C LEU A 76 0.74 10.40 -1.30
N ASP A 77 0.08 11.04 -0.33
CA ASP A 77 -1.38 11.17 -0.32
C ASP A 77 -1.90 11.96 -1.54
N GLU A 78 -1.20 13.00 -2.00
CA GLU A 78 -1.55 13.71 -3.24
C GLU A 78 -1.31 12.87 -4.50
N PHE A 79 -0.26 12.05 -4.51
CA PHE A 79 0.09 11.19 -5.64
C PHE A 79 -0.92 10.04 -5.82
N GLU A 80 -1.18 9.29 -4.75
CA GLU A 80 -2.16 8.21 -4.74
C GLU A 80 -3.61 8.74 -4.82
N GLY A 81 -3.80 9.98 -4.38
CA GLY A 81 -5.06 10.71 -4.51
C GLY A 81 -6.21 10.04 -3.77
N PHE A 82 -7.42 10.20 -4.32
CA PHE A 82 -8.64 9.67 -3.69
C PHE A 82 -8.79 8.14 -3.85
N GLN A 83 -8.04 7.52 -4.77
CA GLN A 83 -8.14 6.08 -5.10
C GLN A 83 -7.60 5.17 -4.02
N TYR A 84 -6.66 5.65 -3.23
CA TYR A 84 -6.09 4.91 -2.13
C TYR A 84 -6.27 5.69 -0.84
N GLN A 85 -6.33 4.96 0.27
CA GLN A 85 -6.37 5.53 1.60
C GLN A 85 -5.22 4.97 2.42
N ARG A 86 -4.52 5.87 3.12
CA ARG A 86 -3.48 5.46 4.04
C ARG A 86 -4.10 4.91 5.32
N VAL A 87 -3.81 3.67 5.63
CA VAL A 87 -4.28 2.97 6.83
C VAL A 87 -3.11 2.31 7.54
N LYS A 88 -3.29 2.01 8.83
CA LYS A 88 -2.32 1.24 9.60
C LYS A 88 -2.64 -0.25 9.45
N VAL A 89 -1.61 -1.05 9.22
CA VAL A 89 -1.70 -2.51 9.10
C VAL A 89 -0.57 -3.15 9.91
N MET A 90 -0.83 -4.36 10.41
CA MET A 90 0.20 -5.21 10.98
C MET A 90 0.89 -5.98 9.84
N VAL A 91 2.18 -5.71 9.64
CA VAL A 91 3.03 -6.45 8.70
C VAL A 91 3.78 -7.53 9.48
N GLU A 92 3.87 -8.73 8.92
CA GLU A 92 4.64 -9.85 9.46
C GLU A 92 5.98 -9.93 8.73
N PHE A 93 7.09 -9.77 9.45
CA PHE A 93 8.44 -9.93 8.91
C PHE A 93 8.80 -11.41 8.70
N GLU A 94 9.86 -11.66 7.92
CA GLU A 94 10.40 -13.02 7.74
C GLU A 94 10.84 -13.68 9.07
N THR A 95 11.09 -12.88 10.12
CA THR A 95 11.38 -13.34 11.48
C THR A 95 10.16 -13.85 12.24
N GLY A 96 8.94 -13.62 11.73
CA GLY A 96 7.67 -13.88 12.40
C GLY A 96 7.21 -12.75 13.34
N GLU A 97 7.97 -11.65 13.40
CA GLU A 97 7.58 -10.47 14.17
C GLU A 97 6.51 -9.67 13.42
N MET A 98 5.44 -9.32 14.12
CA MET A 98 4.41 -8.44 13.60
C MET A 98 4.62 -7.02 14.07
N ILE A 99 4.63 -6.08 13.14
CA ILE A 99 4.93 -4.67 13.40
C ILE A 99 3.85 -3.79 12.75
N GLU A 100 3.44 -2.73 13.45
CA GLU A 100 2.57 -1.72 12.86
C GLU A 100 3.32 -0.94 11.78
N SER A 101 2.77 -0.90 10.58
CA SER A 101 3.23 -0.08 9.47
C SER A 101 2.04 0.58 8.77
N TRP A 102 2.31 1.69 8.10
CA TRP A 102 1.32 2.31 7.22
C TRP A 102 1.29 1.57 5.89
N THR A 103 0.14 1.51 5.25
CA THR A 103 0.00 1.01 3.87
C THR A 103 -1.06 1.84 3.14
N TYR A 104 -0.96 1.90 1.83
CA TYR A 104 -2.01 2.45 0.98
C TYR A 104 -2.90 1.31 0.53
N GLN A 105 -4.07 1.19 1.14
CA GLN A 105 -5.08 0.26 0.65
C GLN A 105 -5.96 0.95 -0.37
N MET A 106 -6.58 0.17 -1.26
CA MET A 106 -7.64 0.65 -2.11
C MET A 106 -8.72 1.32 -1.26
N ASN A 107 -9.11 2.53 -1.67
CA ASN A 107 -10.24 3.20 -1.07
C ASN A 107 -11.53 2.56 -1.64
N PRO A 108 -12.33 1.85 -0.82
CA PRO A 108 -13.56 1.21 -1.30
C PRO A 108 -14.58 2.23 -1.79
N HIS A 109 -14.49 3.49 -1.33
CA HIS A 109 -15.33 4.59 -1.81
C HIS A 109 -14.86 5.21 -3.12
N ALA A 110 -13.62 4.93 -3.53
CA ALA A 110 -13.10 5.50 -4.76
C ALA A 110 -13.58 4.75 -5.98
N LYS A 111 -13.84 3.44 -5.85
CA LYS A 111 -14.52 2.68 -6.91
C LYS A 111 -15.86 3.36 -7.13
N PRO A 112 -16.17 3.86 -8.34
CA PRO A 112 -17.49 4.39 -8.61
C PRO A 112 -18.45 3.28 -8.24
N MET A 113 -19.34 3.61 -7.30
CA MET A 113 -20.39 2.78 -6.74
C MET A 113 -20.97 1.90 -7.86
N GLN A 114 -20.45 0.67 -8.01
CA GLN A 114 -21.13 -0.35 -8.79
C GLN A 114 -22.24 -0.83 -7.85
N LEU A 115 -23.25 0.03 -7.74
CA LEU A 115 -24.53 -0.29 -7.12
C LEU A 115 -25.01 -1.60 -7.72
N GLU A 116 -25.22 -2.56 -6.83
CA GLU A 116 -26.38 -3.44 -6.82
C GLU A 116 -26.79 -4.04 -8.16
N SER A 117 -26.37 -5.29 -8.41
CA SER A 117 -27.12 -6.35 -9.10
C SER A 117 -26.26 -7.60 -8.91
N GLU A 118 -26.45 -8.40 -7.87
CA GLU A 118 -27.31 -9.58 -7.95
C GLU A 118 -27.93 -9.87 -6.57
N ARG A 119 -29.05 -9.20 -6.28
CA ARG A 119 -30.13 -9.81 -5.50
C ARG A 119 -31.26 -10.08 -6.48
N THR A 120 -31.39 -11.30 -6.98
CA THR A 120 -32.65 -11.99 -7.27
C THR A 120 -32.35 -13.48 -7.46
#